data_AF-A0A7X8XCR5-F1
#
_entry.id   AF-A0A7X8XCR5-F1
#
_cell.length_a   1.000
_cell.length_b   1.000
_cell.length_c   1.000
_cell.angle_alpha   90.00
_cell.angle_beta   90.00
_cell.angle_gamma   90.00
#
_symmetry.space_group_name_H-M   'P 1'
#
loop_
_entity.id
_entity.type
_entity.pdbx_description
1 polymer ?
#
loop_
_entity_poly.entity_id
_entity_poly.type
_entity_poly.pdbx_seq_one_letter_code
_entity_poly.pdbx_strand_id
1 'polypeptide(L)'
;ALQAVANILRKVDPYHPIFISNNSISGMQSYAGAAELNFINSFPAPLKTVPRNNFGRIVVFMREALAANRNRLSGQSIAHCAQGFNYGDLGAQSKVPTWDEFRTQHILALAMGINFTSFYSEKKAAHYPEVTVSHCEFAKEVNILIPALLTNDMDEAQCSNPTIALRVKKVDGEFWIFAASTVLEPQNAEFTIVGLGNRELRTLREPGRTLRAANGSFSDGFNNYDARVYTTDMRDLGLRSNDEVEKEIAARNDARRKPGNLAYQQCEYDTLSASASSNRFDMRRSDTCIWHVTDGVTTGGPANYIWLDKTPNTLPDWLALKFHQPVKASRIIVYPHASTLRDYEVQIRKDGQWESVAAVKDAQGEFQEFKFPPVSTDEFRIYITATNGPDSGINEIEIYEE
;
A
#
# COMPACT_ATOMS: atom_id res chain seq x y z
N ALA A 1 28.09 -16.02 -8.32
CA ALA A 1 27.73 -16.79 -7.11
C ALA A 1 26.32 -17.41 -7.23
N LEU A 2 25.25 -16.62 -7.32
CA LEU A 2 23.87 -17.14 -7.30
C LEU A 2 23.53 -18.12 -8.44
N GLN A 3 24.02 -17.89 -9.66
CA GLN A 3 23.80 -18.84 -10.75
C GLN A 3 24.44 -20.21 -10.48
N ALA A 4 25.58 -20.26 -9.80
CA ALA A 4 26.20 -21.52 -9.40
C ALA A 4 25.35 -22.27 -8.37
N VAL A 5 24.77 -21.55 -7.40
CA VAL A 5 23.82 -22.11 -6.43
C VAL A 5 22.57 -22.63 -7.15
N ALA A 6 21.99 -21.85 -8.05
CA ALA A 6 20.84 -22.27 -8.85
C ALA A 6 21.13 -23.54 -9.66
N ASN A 7 22.33 -23.66 -10.23
CA ASN A 7 22.74 -24.86 -10.96
C ASN A 7 22.92 -26.08 -10.04
N ILE A 8 23.31 -25.90 -8.78
CA ILE A 8 23.34 -26.99 -7.79
C ILE A 8 21.91 -27.43 -7.47
N LEU A 9 21.02 -26.47 -7.18
CA LEU A 9 19.60 -26.77 -6.89
C LEU A 9 18.95 -27.53 -8.04
N ARG A 10 19.09 -27.06 -9.28
CA ARG A 10 18.56 -27.74 -10.48
C ARG A 10 19.11 -29.15 -10.69
N LYS A 11 20.34 -29.44 -10.22
CA LYS A 11 20.93 -30.79 -10.31
C LYS A 11 20.37 -31.73 -9.23
N VAL A 12 20.10 -31.21 -8.04
CA VAL A 12 19.61 -32.00 -6.90
C VAL A 12 18.10 -32.21 -6.99
N ASP A 13 17.37 -31.16 -7.34
CA ASP A 13 15.92 -31.16 -7.53
C ASP A 13 15.57 -30.30 -8.76
N PRO A 14 15.47 -30.91 -9.96
CA PRO A 14 15.19 -30.17 -11.20
C PRO A 14 13.79 -29.55 -11.24
N TYR A 15 12.91 -29.89 -10.30
CA TYR A 15 11.55 -29.36 -10.23
C TYR A 15 11.41 -28.26 -9.17
N HIS A 16 12.47 -27.96 -8.41
CA HIS A 16 12.43 -26.91 -7.40
C HIS A 16 12.36 -25.53 -8.07
N PRO A 17 11.27 -24.76 -7.90
CA PRO A 17 11.18 -23.43 -8.48
C PRO A 17 12.11 -22.48 -7.74
N ILE A 18 13.02 -21.83 -8.47
CA ILE A 18 13.84 -20.77 -7.89
C ILE A 18 13.18 -19.44 -8.21
N PHE A 19 12.88 -18.69 -7.16
CA PHE A 19 12.32 -17.34 -7.26
C PHE A 19 13.36 -16.32 -6.78
N ILE A 20 13.39 -15.17 -7.45
CA ILE A 20 14.11 -14.01 -6.98
C ILE A 20 13.18 -12.82 -6.88
N SER A 21 13.34 -12.02 -5.83
CA SER A 21 12.67 -10.73 -5.70
C SER A 21 13.69 -9.63 -5.90
N ASN A 22 13.36 -8.63 -6.73
CA ASN A 22 14.23 -7.50 -6.97
C ASN A 22 13.43 -6.20 -7.20
N ASN A 23 14.04 -5.07 -6.89
CA ASN A 23 13.45 -3.74 -7.03
C ASN A 23 14.26 -2.83 -7.98
N SER A 24 15.05 -3.42 -8.87
CA SER A 24 15.96 -2.68 -9.78
C SER A 24 16.12 -3.39 -11.12
N ILE A 25 16.13 -2.63 -12.23
CA ILE A 25 16.35 -3.16 -13.58
C ILE A 25 17.71 -3.89 -13.67
N SER A 26 18.76 -3.33 -13.07
CA SER A 26 20.10 -3.96 -13.05
C SER A 26 20.11 -5.29 -12.32
N GLY A 27 19.41 -5.40 -11.19
CA GLY A 27 19.25 -6.65 -10.44
C GLY A 27 18.52 -7.70 -11.27
N MET A 28 17.40 -7.34 -11.90
CA MET A 28 16.66 -8.23 -12.80
C MET A 28 17.56 -8.79 -13.91
N GLN A 29 18.37 -7.96 -14.57
CA GLN A 29 19.30 -8.40 -15.61
C GLN A 29 20.42 -9.29 -15.04
N SER A 30 21.01 -8.90 -13.92
CA SER A 30 22.13 -9.60 -13.27
C SER A 30 21.75 -11.00 -12.79
N TYR A 31 20.49 -11.20 -12.41
CA TYR A 31 20.00 -12.46 -11.84
C TYR A 31 19.12 -13.27 -12.78
N ALA A 32 19.01 -12.86 -14.05
CA ALA A 32 18.13 -13.51 -15.01
C ALA A 32 18.48 -15.00 -15.26
N GLY A 33 19.73 -15.42 -14.99
CA GLY A 33 20.17 -16.83 -15.08
C GLY A 33 20.04 -17.64 -13.79
N ALA A 34 19.64 -17.00 -12.69
CA ALA A 34 19.66 -17.57 -11.35
C ALA A 34 18.29 -17.97 -10.81
N ALA A 35 17.20 -17.74 -11.56
CA ALA A 35 15.84 -18.07 -11.13
C ALA A 35 14.92 -18.33 -12.35
N GLU A 36 13.91 -19.17 -12.17
CA GLU A 36 12.82 -19.39 -13.14
C GLU A 36 11.73 -18.30 -12.99
N LEU A 37 11.53 -17.81 -11.77
CA LEU A 37 10.53 -16.79 -11.43
C LEU A 37 11.21 -15.51 -10.95
N ASN A 38 10.73 -14.36 -11.42
CA ASN A 38 11.25 -13.07 -10.99
C ASN A 38 10.12 -12.15 -10.52
N PHE A 39 10.15 -11.77 -9.25
CA PHE A 39 9.16 -10.90 -8.62
C PHE A 39 9.70 -9.47 -8.68
N ILE A 40 9.11 -8.69 -9.59
CA ILE A 40 9.51 -7.32 -9.84
C ILE A 40 8.75 -6.37 -8.94
N ASN A 41 9.51 -5.68 -8.11
CA ASN A 41 9.04 -4.71 -7.12
C ASN A 41 9.18 -3.28 -7.69
N SER A 42 8.30 -2.90 -8.62
CA SER A 42 8.28 -1.57 -9.25
C SER A 42 7.37 -0.59 -8.48
N PHE A 43 7.65 -0.39 -7.19
CA PHE A 43 6.79 0.39 -6.30
C PHE A 43 6.72 1.88 -6.70
N PRO A 44 5.51 2.42 -6.99
CA PRO A 44 5.38 3.78 -7.50
C PRO A 44 5.51 4.86 -6.42
N ALA A 45 5.33 4.55 -5.14
CA ALA A 45 5.31 5.53 -4.04
C ALA A 45 4.29 6.65 -4.29
N PRO A 46 2.98 6.33 -4.35
CA PRO A 46 1.96 7.32 -4.64
C PRO A 46 1.97 8.45 -3.61
N LEU A 47 1.71 9.67 -4.07
CA LEU A 47 1.56 10.85 -3.22
C LEU A 47 0.13 10.97 -2.71
N LYS A 48 -0.06 11.68 -1.60
CA LYS A 48 -1.40 11.95 -1.05
C LYS A 48 -2.28 12.76 -2.01
N THR A 49 -1.69 13.71 -2.72
CA THR A 49 -2.40 14.73 -3.51
C THR A 49 -2.38 14.49 -5.00
N VAL A 50 -1.59 13.52 -5.48
CA VAL A 50 -1.42 13.26 -6.91
C VAL A 50 -1.60 11.76 -7.16
N PRO A 51 -2.77 11.32 -7.65
CA PRO A 51 -3.03 9.90 -7.89
C PRO A 51 -2.11 9.36 -8.96
N ARG A 52 -1.59 8.14 -8.75
CA ARG A 52 -0.78 7.39 -9.74
C ARG A 52 0.43 8.16 -10.30
N ASN A 53 0.96 9.16 -9.58
CA ASN A 53 1.97 10.13 -10.05
C ASN A 53 3.26 9.53 -10.64
N ASN A 54 3.60 8.29 -10.30
CA ASN A 54 4.86 7.65 -10.70
C ASN A 54 4.65 6.24 -11.27
N PHE A 55 3.47 5.98 -11.85
CA PHE A 55 3.15 4.68 -12.45
C PHE A 55 3.97 4.39 -13.71
N GLY A 56 4.56 5.42 -14.34
CA GLY A 56 5.57 5.25 -15.40
C GLY A 56 6.76 4.38 -14.97
N ARG A 57 7.08 4.30 -13.66
CA ARG A 57 8.07 3.36 -13.15
C ARG A 57 7.71 1.90 -13.47
N ILE A 58 6.44 1.52 -13.31
CA ILE A 58 5.95 0.17 -13.60
C ILE A 58 6.15 -0.10 -15.10
N VAL A 59 5.74 0.85 -15.94
CA VAL A 59 5.90 0.76 -17.40
C VAL A 59 7.35 0.47 -17.80
N VAL A 60 8.30 1.24 -17.26
CA VAL A 60 9.72 1.04 -17.54
C VAL A 60 10.17 -0.35 -17.10
N PHE A 61 9.85 -0.77 -15.88
CA PHE A 61 10.22 -2.10 -15.38
C PHE A 61 9.65 -3.23 -16.25
N MET A 62 8.38 -3.16 -16.65
CA MET A 62 7.76 -4.18 -17.48
C MET A 62 8.40 -4.25 -18.87
N ARG A 63 8.67 -3.09 -19.50
CA ARG A 63 9.36 -3.03 -20.80
C ARG A 63 10.75 -3.67 -20.72
N GLU A 64 11.53 -3.31 -19.71
CA GLU A 64 12.88 -3.86 -19.53
C GLU A 64 12.86 -5.36 -19.21
N ALA A 65 11.88 -5.83 -18.44
CA ALA A 65 11.74 -7.25 -18.13
C ALA A 65 11.43 -8.09 -19.37
N LEU A 66 10.49 -7.61 -20.20
CA LEU A 66 10.11 -8.27 -21.43
C LEU A 66 11.25 -8.23 -22.47
N ALA A 67 11.95 -7.09 -22.57
CA ALA A 67 13.13 -6.95 -23.43
C ALA A 67 14.25 -7.93 -23.02
N ALA A 68 14.52 -8.04 -21.72
CA ALA A 68 15.53 -8.97 -21.20
C ALA A 68 15.19 -10.45 -21.47
N ASN A 69 13.90 -10.79 -21.55
CA ASN A 69 13.42 -12.14 -21.82
C ASN A 69 13.32 -12.49 -23.31
N ARG A 70 13.15 -11.50 -24.21
CA ARG A 70 12.79 -11.71 -25.63
C ARG A 70 13.68 -12.72 -26.37
N ASN A 71 14.97 -12.77 -26.06
CA ASN A 71 15.95 -13.62 -26.76
C ASN A 71 16.45 -14.81 -25.92
N ARG A 72 15.81 -15.11 -24.78
CA ARG A 72 16.23 -16.20 -23.90
C ARG A 72 15.47 -17.46 -24.25
N LEU A 73 16.21 -18.55 -24.53
CA LEU A 73 15.66 -19.90 -24.70
C LEU A 73 14.78 -20.35 -23.52
N SER A 74 15.15 -19.93 -22.31
CA SER A 74 14.35 -20.09 -21.08
C SER A 74 14.27 -18.74 -20.36
N GLY A 75 13.38 -17.86 -20.83
CA GLY A 75 13.07 -16.60 -20.16
C GLY A 75 12.50 -16.84 -18.75
N GLN A 76 12.70 -15.88 -17.84
CA GLN A 76 12.06 -15.95 -16.53
C GLN A 76 10.56 -15.69 -16.68
N SER A 77 9.73 -16.38 -15.92
CA SER A 77 8.37 -15.90 -15.72
C SER A 77 8.44 -14.69 -14.79
N ILE A 78 7.83 -13.59 -15.19
CA ILE A 78 7.86 -12.33 -14.44
C ILE A 78 6.56 -12.16 -13.63
N ALA A 79 6.68 -11.82 -12.36
CA ALA A 79 5.61 -11.35 -11.49
C ALA A 79 5.71 -9.84 -11.36
N HIS A 80 4.57 -9.18 -11.27
CA HIS A 80 4.52 -7.86 -10.65
C HIS A 80 4.09 -7.96 -9.19
N CYS A 81 4.94 -7.46 -8.28
CA CYS A 81 4.56 -7.15 -6.92
C CYS A 81 4.11 -5.69 -6.81
N ALA A 82 2.82 -5.46 -6.54
CA ALA A 82 2.33 -4.12 -6.22
C ALA A 82 2.86 -3.65 -4.86
N GLN A 83 2.93 -2.33 -4.68
CA GLN A 83 3.30 -1.75 -3.39
C GLN A 83 2.21 -2.07 -2.34
N GLY A 84 2.59 -2.78 -1.28
CA GLY A 84 1.71 -3.13 -0.15
C GLY A 84 2.17 -2.51 1.17
N PHE A 85 2.75 -1.30 1.14
CA PHE A 85 3.23 -0.57 2.30
C PHE A 85 3.26 0.95 2.03
N ASN A 86 3.48 1.75 3.06
CA ASN A 86 3.67 3.19 2.96
C ASN A 86 5.17 3.56 3.02
N TYR A 87 5.68 4.28 2.01
CA TYR A 87 7.05 4.80 2.05
C TYR A 87 7.23 5.94 3.06
N GLY A 88 6.14 6.55 3.54
CA GLY A 88 6.11 7.44 4.71
C GLY A 88 6.75 6.83 5.94
N ASP A 89 6.52 5.54 6.16
CA ASP A 89 7.08 4.78 7.28
C ASP A 89 8.58 4.48 7.10
N LEU A 90 9.17 4.90 5.98
CA LEU A 90 10.60 4.88 5.70
C LEU A 90 11.17 6.31 5.57
N GLY A 91 10.41 7.32 5.97
CA GLY A 91 10.78 8.74 5.97
C GLY A 91 10.70 9.43 4.60
N ALA A 92 9.92 8.91 3.65
CA ALA A 92 9.66 9.56 2.37
C ALA A 92 8.28 10.24 2.34
N GLN A 93 8.01 11.11 1.37
CA GLN A 93 6.66 11.62 1.14
C GLN A 93 5.88 10.63 0.28
N SER A 94 4.97 9.86 0.88
CA SER A 94 4.12 8.89 0.18
C SER A 94 2.94 8.47 1.05
N LYS A 95 2.06 7.64 0.51
CA LYS A 95 1.03 6.91 1.23
C LYS A 95 1.01 5.43 0.81
N VAL A 96 0.26 4.62 1.53
CA VAL A 96 -0.18 3.32 1.02
C VAL A 96 -1.05 3.52 -0.25
N PRO A 97 -0.94 2.67 -1.28
CA PRO A 97 -1.81 2.78 -2.45
C PRO A 97 -3.29 2.63 -2.09
N THR A 98 -4.18 3.37 -2.76
CA THR A 98 -5.63 3.09 -2.68
C THR A 98 -5.97 1.78 -3.39
N TRP A 99 -7.23 1.32 -3.31
CA TRP A 99 -7.67 0.17 -4.10
C TRP A 99 -7.49 0.43 -5.61
N ASP A 100 -7.88 1.61 -6.08
CA ASP A 100 -7.69 2.02 -7.46
C ASP A 100 -6.22 1.93 -7.92
N GLU A 101 -5.29 2.48 -7.13
CA GLU A 101 -3.86 2.46 -7.43
C GLU A 101 -3.29 1.04 -7.34
N PHE A 102 -3.73 0.25 -6.35
CA PHE A 102 -3.34 -1.14 -6.19
C PHE A 102 -3.79 -2.00 -7.38
N ARG A 103 -5.06 -1.92 -7.77
CA ARG A 103 -5.60 -2.68 -8.89
C ARG A 103 -4.96 -2.23 -10.21
N THR A 104 -4.79 -0.92 -10.41
CA THR A 104 -4.18 -0.36 -11.62
C THR A 104 -2.74 -0.85 -11.80
N GLN A 105 -1.94 -0.96 -10.72
CA GLN A 105 -0.59 -1.53 -10.78
C GLN A 105 -0.60 -2.91 -11.44
N HIS A 106 -1.47 -3.80 -10.98
CA HIS A 106 -1.55 -5.15 -11.49
C HIS A 106 -2.13 -5.24 -12.90
N ILE A 107 -3.25 -4.57 -13.18
CA ILE A 107 -3.86 -4.64 -14.53
C ILE A 107 -2.94 -4.00 -15.58
N LEU A 108 -2.23 -2.91 -15.24
CA LEU A 108 -1.21 -2.31 -16.10
C LEU A 108 -0.11 -3.33 -16.44
N ALA A 109 0.46 -4.00 -15.44
CA ALA A 109 1.50 -5.02 -15.68
C ALA A 109 0.97 -6.20 -16.51
N LEU A 110 -0.24 -6.70 -16.21
CA LEU A 110 -0.85 -7.78 -16.97
C LEU A 110 -1.07 -7.40 -18.43
N ALA A 111 -1.64 -6.22 -18.70
CA ALA A 111 -1.85 -5.69 -20.06
C ALA A 111 -0.52 -5.49 -20.81
N MET A 112 0.58 -5.23 -20.10
CA MET A 112 1.90 -5.07 -20.72
C MET A 112 2.58 -6.39 -21.10
N GLY A 113 2.07 -7.55 -20.68
CA GLY A 113 2.62 -8.87 -21.06
C GLY A 113 3.10 -9.74 -19.90
N ILE A 114 2.91 -9.30 -18.66
CA ILE A 114 3.24 -10.09 -17.47
C ILE A 114 2.15 -11.13 -17.20
N ASN A 115 2.52 -12.32 -16.73
CA ASN A 115 1.58 -13.45 -16.63
C ASN A 115 1.11 -13.78 -15.21
N PHE A 116 1.71 -13.19 -14.17
CA PHE A 116 1.28 -13.42 -12.80
C PHE A 116 1.50 -12.22 -11.88
N THR A 117 0.78 -12.24 -10.78
CA THR A 117 0.82 -11.23 -9.72
C THR A 117 1.42 -11.82 -8.45
N SER A 118 2.03 -10.98 -7.61
CA SER A 118 2.44 -11.32 -6.26
C SER A 118 2.01 -10.24 -5.26
N PHE A 119 1.69 -10.65 -4.04
CA PHE A 119 1.25 -9.74 -2.98
C PHE A 119 2.33 -9.55 -1.91
N TYR A 120 2.35 -8.37 -1.31
CA TYR A 120 3.21 -8.08 -0.15
C TYR A 120 2.61 -8.70 1.12
N SER A 121 3.39 -8.90 2.19
CA SER A 121 2.89 -9.53 3.42
C SER A 121 1.89 -8.65 4.19
N GLU A 122 0.87 -9.26 4.79
CA GLU A 122 -0.26 -8.60 5.47
C GLU A 122 -0.02 -8.18 6.94
N LYS A 123 1.23 -8.18 7.43
CA LYS A 123 1.54 -7.91 8.86
C LYS A 123 1.08 -6.53 9.38
N LYS A 124 0.57 -5.68 8.50
CA LYS A 124 0.22 -4.27 8.73
C LYS A 124 -1.29 -4.00 8.63
N ALA A 125 -2.10 -5.06 8.62
CA ALA A 125 -3.55 -5.01 8.40
C ALA A 125 -4.30 -4.01 9.28
N ALA A 126 -3.92 -3.90 10.55
CA ALA A 126 -4.57 -3.01 11.52
C ALA A 126 -4.38 -1.53 11.18
N HIS A 127 -3.24 -1.17 10.59
CA HIS A 127 -2.90 0.22 10.26
C HIS A 127 -3.25 0.60 8.82
N TYR A 128 -3.30 -0.40 7.92
CA TYR A 128 -3.59 -0.22 6.49
C TYR A 128 -4.64 -1.21 5.99
N PRO A 129 -5.94 -0.92 6.18
CA PRO A 129 -7.01 -1.71 5.57
C PRO A 129 -6.89 -1.77 4.04
N GLU A 130 -6.29 -0.76 3.41
CA GLU A 130 -5.99 -0.72 1.97
C GLU A 130 -5.25 -1.98 1.52
N VAL A 131 -4.26 -2.45 2.29
CA VAL A 131 -3.43 -3.60 1.90
C VAL A 131 -4.25 -4.88 1.93
N THR A 132 -4.91 -5.16 3.05
CA THR A 132 -5.63 -6.45 3.23
C THR A 132 -6.88 -6.56 2.37
N VAL A 133 -7.71 -5.51 2.35
CA VAL A 133 -8.92 -5.51 1.53
C VAL A 133 -8.55 -5.63 0.06
N SER A 134 -7.55 -4.88 -0.41
CA SER A 134 -7.12 -4.95 -1.81
C SER A 134 -6.53 -6.30 -2.19
N HIS A 135 -5.71 -6.92 -1.34
CA HIS A 135 -5.22 -8.27 -1.60
C HIS A 135 -6.36 -9.28 -1.74
N CYS A 136 -7.30 -9.28 -0.79
CA CYS A 136 -8.42 -10.21 -0.78
C CYS A 136 -9.31 -10.04 -2.01
N GLU A 137 -9.65 -8.79 -2.36
CA GLU A 137 -10.50 -8.49 -3.50
C GLU A 137 -9.79 -8.78 -4.83
N PHE A 138 -8.53 -8.40 -4.98
CA PHE A 138 -7.81 -8.68 -6.22
C PHE A 138 -7.54 -10.17 -6.39
N ALA A 139 -7.32 -10.94 -5.32
CA ALA A 139 -7.22 -12.39 -5.40
C ALA A 139 -8.49 -13.04 -5.97
N LYS A 140 -9.69 -12.56 -5.60
CA LYS A 140 -10.96 -13.01 -6.19
C LYS A 140 -11.02 -12.69 -7.68
N GLU A 141 -10.58 -11.50 -8.08
CA GLU A 141 -10.53 -11.09 -9.49
C GLU A 141 -9.53 -11.94 -10.28
N VAL A 142 -8.34 -12.20 -9.74
CA VAL A 142 -7.34 -13.09 -10.36
C VAL A 142 -7.91 -14.49 -10.54
N ASN A 143 -8.62 -15.05 -9.55
CA ASN A 143 -9.22 -16.38 -9.66
C ASN A 143 -10.17 -16.51 -10.87
N ILE A 144 -10.92 -15.45 -11.17
CA ILE A 144 -11.77 -15.38 -12.38
C ILE A 144 -10.92 -15.27 -13.64
N LEU A 145 -9.83 -14.52 -13.59
CA LEU A 145 -8.96 -14.28 -14.74
C LEU A 145 -8.00 -15.45 -15.04
N ILE A 146 -7.84 -16.43 -14.15
CA ILE A 146 -6.91 -17.58 -14.33
C ILE A 146 -7.05 -18.22 -15.72
N PRO A 147 -8.24 -18.62 -16.21
CA PRO A 147 -8.36 -19.23 -17.54
C PRO A 147 -7.84 -18.32 -18.67
N ALA A 148 -8.13 -17.02 -18.60
CA ALA A 148 -7.63 -16.05 -19.57
C ALA A 148 -6.11 -15.87 -19.47
N LEU A 149 -5.56 -15.79 -18.25
CA LEU A 149 -4.12 -15.63 -17.99
C LEU A 149 -3.29 -16.85 -18.45
N LEU A 150 -3.88 -18.05 -18.42
CA LEU A 150 -3.26 -19.30 -18.91
C LEU A 150 -3.44 -19.53 -20.41
N THR A 151 -4.30 -18.74 -21.07
CA THR A 151 -4.53 -18.83 -22.52
C THR A 151 -3.51 -17.97 -23.27
N ASN A 152 -3.11 -18.36 -24.47
CA ASN A 152 -2.22 -17.53 -25.30
C ASN A 152 -2.88 -16.20 -25.71
N ASP A 153 -2.04 -15.19 -25.95
CA ASP A 153 -2.52 -13.92 -26.54
C ASP A 153 -2.98 -14.13 -27.98
N MET A 154 -3.99 -13.38 -28.42
CA MET A 154 -4.42 -13.33 -29.82
C MET A 154 -3.49 -12.38 -30.61
N ASP A 155 -2.76 -12.91 -31.58
CA ASP A 155 -1.78 -12.15 -32.36
C ASP A 155 -2.43 -11.10 -33.28
N GLU A 156 -3.69 -11.30 -33.70
CA GLU A 156 -4.39 -10.43 -34.63
C GLU A 156 -5.13 -9.25 -33.95
N ALA A 157 -5.03 -9.12 -32.63
CA ALA A 157 -5.62 -8.00 -31.91
C ALA A 157 -4.80 -6.71 -32.10
N GLN A 158 -5.46 -5.61 -32.43
CA GLN A 158 -4.80 -4.33 -32.71
C GLN A 158 -5.37 -3.21 -31.86
N CYS A 159 -4.50 -2.27 -31.48
CA CYS A 159 -4.88 -0.99 -30.90
C CYS A 159 -4.33 0.13 -31.79
N SER A 160 -5.16 1.14 -32.09
CA SER A 160 -4.75 2.29 -32.88
C SER A 160 -3.74 3.21 -32.16
N ASN A 161 -3.61 3.07 -30.84
CA ASN A 161 -2.75 3.93 -30.02
C ASN A 161 -1.59 3.12 -29.39
N PRO A 162 -0.32 3.39 -29.78
CA PRO A 162 0.84 2.63 -29.28
C PRO A 162 1.16 2.89 -27.79
N THR A 163 0.53 3.90 -27.18
CA THR A 163 0.67 4.17 -25.74
C THR A 163 -0.31 3.35 -24.89
N ILE A 164 -1.25 2.63 -25.52
CA ILE A 164 -2.14 1.68 -24.84
C ILE A 164 -1.58 0.28 -25.01
N ALA A 165 -1.14 -0.33 -23.91
CA ALA A 165 -0.81 -1.75 -23.88
C ALA A 165 -2.08 -2.57 -24.05
N LEU A 166 -2.05 -3.60 -24.90
CA LEU A 166 -3.19 -4.45 -25.23
C LEU A 166 -2.80 -5.91 -25.15
N ARG A 167 -3.64 -6.71 -24.48
CA ARG A 167 -3.66 -8.17 -24.60
C ARG A 167 -5.08 -8.66 -24.72
N VAL A 168 -5.30 -9.60 -25.62
CA VAL A 168 -6.61 -10.20 -25.86
C VAL A 168 -6.50 -11.70 -25.73
N LYS A 169 -7.40 -12.28 -24.95
CA LYS A 169 -7.53 -13.72 -24.73
C LYS A 169 -8.94 -14.15 -25.15
N LYS A 170 -9.07 -15.36 -25.67
CA LYS A 170 -10.36 -15.97 -25.99
C LYS A 170 -10.51 -17.29 -25.25
N VAL A 171 -11.49 -17.37 -24.36
CA VAL A 171 -11.74 -18.54 -23.51
C VAL A 171 -13.22 -18.89 -23.63
N ASP A 172 -13.53 -20.15 -23.99
CA ASP A 172 -14.91 -20.65 -24.08
C ASP A 172 -15.85 -19.77 -24.93
N GLY A 173 -15.32 -19.16 -25.99
CA GLY A 173 -16.06 -18.26 -26.87
C GLY A 173 -16.19 -16.81 -26.37
N GLU A 174 -15.73 -16.52 -25.16
CA GLU A 174 -15.72 -15.20 -24.56
C GLU A 174 -14.36 -14.50 -24.70
N PHE A 175 -14.38 -13.19 -24.89
CA PHE A 175 -13.19 -12.36 -25.00
C PHE A 175 -12.84 -11.74 -23.65
N TRP A 176 -11.56 -11.70 -23.33
CA TRP A 176 -10.98 -11.01 -22.19
C TRP A 176 -9.89 -10.08 -22.69
N ILE A 177 -10.11 -8.78 -22.53
CA ILE A 177 -9.30 -7.73 -23.15
C ILE A 177 -8.68 -6.90 -22.04
N PHE A 178 -7.38 -7.04 -21.85
CA PHE A 178 -6.60 -6.22 -20.93
C PHE A 178 -6.07 -5.03 -21.71
N ALA A 179 -6.44 -3.82 -21.29
CA ALA A 179 -5.96 -2.58 -21.90
C ALA A 179 -5.48 -1.62 -20.83
N ALA A 180 -4.32 -1.01 -21.01
CA ALA A 180 -3.81 -0.04 -20.06
C ALA A 180 -3.02 1.09 -20.72
N SER A 181 -3.25 2.33 -20.29
CA SER A 181 -2.41 3.46 -20.70
C SER A 181 -1.04 3.34 -20.06
N THR A 182 -0.01 3.57 -20.86
CA THR A 182 1.39 3.61 -20.42
C THR A 182 1.89 5.04 -20.20
N VAL A 183 0.98 6.02 -20.22
CA VAL A 183 1.27 7.46 -20.09
C VAL A 183 0.26 8.16 -19.17
N LEU A 184 0.64 9.35 -18.69
CA LEU A 184 -0.16 10.17 -17.79
C LEU A 184 -1.31 10.89 -18.53
N GLU A 185 -1.04 11.33 -19.75
CA GLU A 185 -1.92 12.20 -20.53
C GLU A 185 -3.15 11.44 -21.04
N PRO A 186 -4.31 12.10 -21.17
CA PRO A 186 -5.49 11.51 -21.77
C PRO A 186 -5.22 10.93 -23.16
N GLN A 187 -5.67 9.70 -23.37
CA GLN A 187 -5.56 8.94 -24.61
C GLN A 187 -6.94 8.48 -25.07
N ASN A 188 -7.13 8.37 -26.38
CA ASN A 188 -8.20 7.58 -26.96
C ASN A 188 -7.57 6.40 -27.70
N ALA A 189 -8.27 5.27 -27.69
CA ALA A 189 -7.88 4.09 -28.43
C ALA A 189 -9.09 3.47 -29.12
N GLU A 190 -8.86 2.99 -30.33
CA GLU A 190 -9.74 2.06 -31.03
C GLU A 190 -9.07 0.69 -31.02
N PHE A 191 -9.86 -0.32 -30.68
CA PHE A 191 -9.44 -1.71 -30.63
C PHE A 191 -10.11 -2.45 -31.77
N THR A 192 -9.34 -3.27 -32.50
CA THR A 192 -9.84 -4.14 -33.56
C THR A 192 -9.47 -5.57 -33.25
N ILE A 193 -10.48 -6.43 -33.08
CA ILE A 193 -10.31 -7.82 -32.60
C ILE A 193 -11.02 -8.77 -33.55
N VAL A 194 -10.23 -9.62 -34.22
CA VAL A 194 -10.75 -10.62 -35.16
C VAL A 194 -11.72 -11.57 -34.45
N GLY A 195 -12.90 -11.75 -35.04
CA GLY A 195 -13.93 -12.64 -34.52
C GLY A 195 -14.74 -12.09 -33.35
N LEU A 196 -14.49 -10.86 -32.88
CA LEU A 196 -15.32 -10.21 -31.86
C LEU A 196 -16.72 -9.86 -32.43
N GLY A 197 -16.80 -9.42 -33.68
CA GLY A 197 -18.08 -9.13 -34.34
C GLY A 197 -18.89 -8.03 -33.63
N ASN A 198 -20.22 -8.20 -33.58
CA ASN A 198 -21.15 -7.26 -32.96
C ASN A 198 -21.52 -7.69 -31.54
N ARG A 199 -20.60 -7.52 -30.59
CA ARG A 199 -20.75 -7.96 -29.19
C ARG A 199 -20.84 -6.76 -28.24
N GLU A 200 -21.62 -6.94 -27.18
CA GLU A 200 -21.53 -6.08 -26.01
C GLU A 200 -20.33 -6.51 -25.15
N LEU A 201 -19.65 -5.53 -24.57
CA LEU A 201 -18.56 -5.72 -23.61
C LEU A 201 -18.91 -4.97 -22.34
N ARG A 202 -18.63 -5.58 -21.19
CA ARG A 202 -18.63 -4.87 -19.91
C ARG A 202 -17.20 -4.61 -19.45
N THR A 203 -17.02 -3.56 -18.66
CA THR A 203 -15.76 -3.31 -17.96
C THR A 203 -15.81 -3.96 -16.58
N LEU A 204 -14.84 -4.83 -16.29
CA LEU A 204 -14.80 -5.59 -15.05
C LEU A 204 -14.69 -4.65 -13.83
N ARG A 205 -15.57 -4.86 -12.83
CA ARG A 205 -15.75 -4.04 -11.61
C ARG A 205 -16.22 -2.60 -11.81
N GLU A 206 -16.66 -2.23 -13.01
CA GLU A 206 -17.28 -0.94 -13.30
C GLU A 206 -18.75 -1.15 -13.73
N PRO A 207 -19.67 -1.45 -12.78
CA PRO A 207 -21.05 -1.74 -13.11
C PRO A 207 -21.71 -0.58 -13.85
N GLY A 208 -22.49 -0.89 -14.89
CA GLY A 208 -23.14 0.10 -15.75
C GLY A 208 -22.27 0.68 -16.86
N ARG A 209 -20.95 0.42 -16.88
CA ARG A 209 -20.09 0.74 -18.02
C ARG A 209 -20.07 -0.43 -19.01
N THR A 210 -20.84 -0.29 -20.08
CA THR A 210 -20.78 -1.20 -21.22
C THR A 210 -20.36 -0.47 -22.49
N LEU A 211 -19.72 -1.22 -23.38
CA LEU A 211 -19.28 -0.79 -24.70
C LEU A 211 -19.88 -1.76 -25.71
N ARG A 212 -20.04 -1.31 -26.96
CA ARG A 212 -20.51 -2.17 -28.04
C ARG A 212 -19.48 -2.20 -29.15
N ALA A 213 -19.01 -3.39 -29.47
CA ALA A 213 -18.24 -3.60 -30.67
C ALA A 213 -19.16 -3.62 -31.90
N ALA A 214 -18.70 -2.97 -32.96
CA ALA A 214 -19.29 -3.02 -34.29
C ALA A 214 -18.25 -3.61 -35.25
N ASN A 215 -18.61 -4.70 -35.92
CA ASN A 215 -17.74 -5.41 -36.86
C ASN A 215 -16.35 -5.76 -36.30
N GLY A 216 -16.27 -6.06 -35.00
CA GLY A 216 -15.04 -6.41 -34.31
C GLY A 216 -14.25 -5.23 -33.76
N SER A 217 -14.76 -3.99 -33.85
CA SER A 217 -14.07 -2.81 -33.36
C SER A 217 -14.87 -2.03 -32.31
N PHE A 218 -14.20 -1.45 -31.32
CA PHE A 218 -14.77 -0.54 -30.33
C PHE A 218 -13.72 0.47 -29.86
N SER A 219 -14.15 1.57 -29.24
CA SER A 219 -13.25 2.62 -28.74
C SER A 219 -13.49 2.95 -27.27
N ASP A 220 -12.44 3.39 -26.58
CA ASP A 220 -12.53 3.88 -25.20
C ASP A 220 -11.47 4.96 -24.92
N GLY A 221 -11.71 5.77 -23.88
CA GLY A 221 -10.82 6.80 -23.39
C GLY A 221 -10.06 6.35 -22.14
N PHE A 222 -8.78 6.71 -22.05
CA PHE A 222 -7.89 6.38 -20.94
C PHE A 222 -7.24 7.65 -20.41
N ASN A 223 -7.09 7.78 -19.10
CA ASN A 223 -6.38 8.89 -18.47
C ASN A 223 -5.47 8.38 -17.35
N ASN A 224 -4.36 9.05 -17.08
CA ASN A 224 -3.49 8.78 -15.93
C ASN A 224 -3.23 7.28 -15.67
N TYR A 225 -2.61 6.59 -16.63
CA TYR A 225 -2.31 5.15 -16.56
C TYR A 225 -3.52 4.23 -16.34
N ASP A 226 -4.74 4.67 -16.67
CA ASP A 226 -5.95 3.85 -16.59
C ASP A 226 -5.71 2.44 -17.12
N ALA A 227 -6.15 1.44 -16.36
CA ALA A 227 -5.99 0.04 -16.69
C ALA A 227 -7.32 -0.69 -16.49
N ARG A 228 -7.79 -1.38 -17.54
CA ARG A 228 -9.11 -2.00 -17.61
C ARG A 228 -9.04 -3.41 -18.14
N VAL A 229 -10.03 -4.19 -17.70
CA VAL A 229 -10.33 -5.50 -18.27
C VAL A 229 -11.74 -5.43 -18.84
N TYR A 230 -11.88 -5.58 -20.15
CA TYR A 230 -13.17 -5.73 -20.80
C TYR A 230 -13.45 -7.21 -21.01
N THR A 231 -14.72 -7.60 -20.93
CA THR A 231 -15.14 -8.95 -21.29
C THR A 231 -16.50 -8.98 -21.94
N THR A 232 -16.69 -9.94 -22.85
CA THR A 232 -17.99 -10.27 -23.42
C THR A 232 -18.78 -11.26 -22.55
N ASP A 233 -18.16 -11.81 -21.50
CA ASP A 233 -18.84 -12.67 -20.53
C ASP A 233 -19.73 -11.79 -19.63
N MET A 234 -21.04 -11.90 -19.84
CA MET A 234 -22.04 -11.08 -19.14
C MET A 234 -22.60 -11.74 -17.87
N ARG A 235 -22.10 -12.92 -17.48
CA ARG A 235 -22.54 -13.59 -16.23
C ARG A 235 -22.17 -12.75 -15.01
N ASP A 236 -22.94 -12.86 -13.93
CA ASP A 236 -22.47 -12.34 -12.65
C ASP A 236 -21.27 -13.17 -12.16
N LEU A 237 -20.15 -12.49 -11.93
CA LEU A 237 -18.90 -13.12 -11.48
C LEU A 237 -18.70 -13.00 -9.97
N GLY A 238 -19.66 -12.43 -9.24
CA GLY A 238 -19.59 -12.27 -7.78
C GLY A 238 -18.47 -11.32 -7.33
N LEU A 239 -18.03 -10.42 -8.20
CA LEU A 239 -17.06 -9.37 -7.88
C LEU A 239 -17.77 -8.09 -7.44
N ARG A 240 -17.29 -7.50 -6.36
CA ARG A 240 -17.69 -6.15 -5.97
C ARG A 240 -17.19 -5.12 -6.97
N SER A 241 -17.93 -4.04 -7.11
CA SER A 241 -17.49 -2.86 -7.86
C SER A 241 -16.29 -2.18 -7.20
N ASN A 242 -15.55 -1.38 -7.96
CA ASN A 242 -14.45 -0.59 -7.42
C ASN A 242 -14.91 0.33 -6.27
N ASP A 243 -16.06 0.97 -6.42
CA ASP A 243 -16.64 1.87 -5.42
C ASP A 243 -17.00 1.14 -4.12
N GLU A 244 -17.53 -0.08 -4.19
CA GLU A 244 -17.85 -0.86 -2.99
C GLU A 244 -16.61 -1.24 -2.20
N VAL A 245 -15.49 -1.52 -2.89
CA VAL A 245 -14.22 -1.85 -2.23
C VAL A 245 -13.62 -0.61 -1.56
N GLU A 246 -13.57 0.52 -2.27
CA GLU A 246 -13.09 1.81 -1.71
C GLU A 246 -13.96 2.26 -0.53
N LYS A 247 -15.28 2.09 -0.59
CA LYS A 247 -16.18 2.41 0.54
C LYS A 247 -15.90 1.57 1.78
N GLU A 248 -15.57 0.29 1.63
CA GLU A 248 -15.20 -0.52 2.79
C GLU A 248 -13.87 -0.09 3.39
N ILE A 249 -12.87 0.20 2.55
CA ILE A 249 -11.57 0.70 3.01
C ILE A 249 -11.78 2.01 3.79
N ALA A 250 -12.56 2.95 3.23
CA ALA A 250 -12.93 4.19 3.90
C ALA A 250 -13.62 3.92 5.25
N ALA A 251 -14.62 3.03 5.29
CA ALA A 251 -15.32 2.68 6.52
C ALA A 251 -14.39 2.06 7.59
N ARG A 252 -13.42 1.23 7.18
CA ARG A 252 -12.42 0.66 8.10
C ARG A 252 -11.46 1.72 8.62
N ASN A 253 -11.06 2.69 7.79
CA ASN A 253 -10.27 3.84 8.23
C ASN A 253 -11.06 4.73 9.20
N ASP A 254 -12.32 5.05 8.88
CA ASP A 254 -13.21 5.83 9.75
C ASP A 254 -13.43 5.13 11.09
N ALA A 255 -13.54 3.80 11.11
CA ALA A 255 -13.70 3.03 12.35
C ALA A 255 -12.48 3.11 13.30
N ARG A 256 -11.28 3.42 12.79
CA ARG A 256 -10.10 3.68 13.64
C ARG A 256 -10.19 5.05 14.31
N ARG A 257 -10.91 6.00 13.72
CA ARG A 257 -11.11 7.31 14.29
C ARG A 257 -12.13 7.26 15.43
N LYS A 258 -11.62 7.20 16.66
CA LYS A 258 -12.48 7.32 17.85
C LYS A 258 -13.19 8.67 17.87
N PRO A 259 -14.52 8.72 18.08
CA PRO A 259 -15.28 9.97 18.10
C PRO A 259 -14.67 11.00 19.06
N GLY A 260 -14.42 12.21 18.56
CA GLY A 260 -13.84 13.31 19.35
C GLY A 260 -12.33 13.26 19.55
N ASN A 261 -11.61 12.22 19.09
CA ASN A 261 -10.15 12.19 19.21
C ASN A 261 -9.53 13.24 18.27
N LEU A 262 -8.97 14.29 18.88
CA LEU A 262 -8.31 15.40 18.23
C LEU A 262 -6.96 14.98 17.63
N ALA A 263 -6.26 14.04 18.28
CA ALA A 263 -4.93 13.61 17.86
C ALA A 263 -4.94 12.71 16.62
N TYR A 264 -6.09 12.11 16.28
CA TYR A 264 -6.18 11.14 15.19
C TYR A 264 -5.69 11.72 13.85
N GLN A 265 -4.85 10.96 13.16
CA GLN A 265 -4.44 11.21 11.79
C GLN A 265 -4.44 9.91 10.99
N GLN A 266 -5.07 9.93 9.81
CA GLN A 266 -5.09 8.77 8.91
C GLN A 266 -3.74 8.62 8.19
N CYS A 267 -3.08 9.73 7.92
CA CYS A 267 -1.73 9.75 7.38
C CYS A 267 -0.84 10.74 8.14
N GLU A 268 0.46 10.45 8.16
CA GLU A 268 1.48 11.30 8.78
C GLU A 268 1.37 12.78 8.37
N TYR A 269 1.37 13.69 9.35
CA TYR A 269 1.25 15.15 9.15
C TYR A 269 -0.10 15.62 8.58
N ASP A 270 -1.20 14.91 8.81
CA ASP A 270 -2.52 15.45 8.45
C ASP A 270 -2.93 16.59 9.38
N THR A 271 -2.85 16.36 10.70
CA THR A 271 -3.32 17.29 11.74
C THR A 271 -2.21 17.75 12.69
N LEU A 272 -1.17 16.92 12.85
CA LEU A 272 -0.08 17.14 13.79
C LEU A 272 1.21 16.47 13.34
N SER A 273 2.31 16.85 13.97
CA SER A 273 3.61 16.16 13.88
C SER A 273 3.96 15.51 15.21
N ALA A 274 4.68 14.38 15.18
CA ALA A 274 5.16 13.70 16.37
C ALA A 274 6.69 13.72 16.42
N SER A 275 7.26 13.87 17.61
CA SER A 275 8.70 13.82 17.84
C SER A 275 9.00 13.17 19.18
N ALA A 276 10.23 12.70 19.37
CA ALA A 276 10.62 12.05 20.62
C ALA A 276 12.07 12.33 20.97
N SER A 277 12.39 12.14 22.25
CA SER A 277 13.75 12.09 22.82
C SER A 277 14.70 11.22 22.00
N SER A 278 14.21 10.06 21.58
CA SER A 278 14.94 9.08 20.79
C SER A 278 13.95 8.15 20.07
N ASN A 279 14.39 7.42 19.04
CA ASN A 279 13.53 6.52 18.25
C ASN A 279 14.32 5.30 17.78
N ARG A 280 13.87 4.10 18.18
CA ARG A 280 14.47 2.80 17.80
C ARG A 280 14.39 2.50 16.32
N PHE A 281 13.38 3.05 15.65
CA PHE A 281 13.09 2.79 14.25
C PHE A 281 13.37 4.02 13.39
N ASP A 282 14.28 4.90 13.83
CA ASP A 282 14.76 5.97 12.97
C ASP A 282 15.40 5.39 11.70
N MET A 283 15.10 6.03 10.57
CA MET A 283 15.64 5.64 9.27
C MET A 283 16.15 6.88 8.57
N ARG A 284 15.39 7.41 7.60
CA ARG A 284 15.76 8.65 6.88
C ARG A 284 15.54 9.89 7.73
N ARG A 285 14.61 9.83 8.68
CA ARG A 285 14.29 10.90 9.64
C ARG A 285 14.22 10.34 11.06
N SER A 286 14.51 11.17 12.04
CA SER A 286 14.41 10.81 13.46
C SER A 286 12.97 10.52 13.91
N ASP A 287 11.98 11.07 13.22
CA ASP A 287 10.55 10.92 13.50
C ASP A 287 9.85 9.81 12.68
N THR A 288 10.62 9.03 11.91
CA THR A 288 10.08 7.94 11.08
C THR A 288 9.20 7.02 11.93
N CYS A 289 8.00 6.70 11.43
CA CYS A 289 6.96 5.87 12.07
C CYS A 289 6.34 6.40 13.38
N ILE A 290 6.84 7.48 14.00
CA ILE A 290 6.32 7.91 15.30
C ILE A 290 4.86 8.33 15.20
N TRP A 291 4.41 8.83 14.05
CA TRP A 291 3.02 9.22 13.82
C TRP A 291 2.00 8.09 14.03
N HIS A 292 2.41 6.81 14.00
CA HIS A 292 1.53 5.69 14.30
C HIS A 292 0.97 5.70 15.73
N VAL A 293 1.55 6.49 16.65
CA VAL A 293 0.97 6.70 17.99
C VAL A 293 -0.31 7.54 17.98
N THR A 294 -0.88 7.81 16.81
CA THR A 294 -2.08 8.64 16.64
C THR A 294 -2.97 8.15 15.49
N ASP A 295 -2.85 6.87 15.10
CA ASP A 295 -3.57 6.32 13.94
C ASP A 295 -4.78 5.46 14.32
N GLY A 296 -5.15 5.47 15.60
CA GLY A 296 -6.28 4.75 16.18
C GLY A 296 -6.00 3.30 16.55
N VAL A 297 -4.78 2.78 16.33
CA VAL A 297 -4.42 1.40 16.66
C VAL A 297 -3.75 1.32 18.04
N THR A 298 -4.51 0.85 19.03
CA THR A 298 -4.05 0.80 20.43
C THR A 298 -3.29 -0.47 20.81
N THR A 299 -3.46 -1.55 20.06
CA THR A 299 -2.83 -2.85 20.32
C THR A 299 -2.57 -3.60 19.02
N GLY A 300 -1.52 -4.43 19.02
CA GLY A 300 -1.13 -5.23 17.86
C GLY A 300 -0.51 -4.39 16.75
N GLY A 301 0.33 -5.03 15.94
CA GLY A 301 1.07 -4.36 14.87
C GLY A 301 2.53 -4.83 14.82
N PRO A 302 3.24 -4.56 13.72
CA PRO A 302 4.66 -4.82 13.65
C PRO A 302 5.39 -3.89 14.63
N ALA A 303 6.52 -4.35 15.18
CA ALA A 303 7.25 -3.61 16.20
C ALA A 303 7.66 -2.18 15.79
N ASN A 304 7.69 -1.86 14.51
CA ASN A 304 8.05 -0.54 14.00
C ASN A 304 6.87 0.45 13.85
N TYR A 305 5.63 0.08 14.20
CA TYR A 305 4.42 0.95 14.16
C TYR A 305 3.95 1.36 15.55
N ILE A 306 4.93 1.56 16.43
CA ILE A 306 4.80 2.07 17.78
C ILE A 306 5.99 3.01 17.98
N TRP A 307 5.94 3.85 19.01
CA TRP A 307 7.15 4.48 19.48
C TRP A 307 7.88 3.58 20.48
N LEU A 308 9.18 3.39 20.29
CA LEU A 308 10.11 2.82 21.26
C LEU A 308 11.37 3.70 21.31
N ASP A 309 11.87 3.96 22.50
CA ASP A 309 13.15 4.64 22.67
C ASP A 309 14.34 3.76 22.18
N LYS A 310 15.48 4.40 21.89
CA LYS A 310 16.73 3.73 21.48
C LYS A 310 17.82 3.75 22.56
N THR A 311 17.49 4.13 23.78
CA THR A 311 18.42 4.37 24.90
C THR A 311 17.99 3.58 26.14
N PRO A 312 18.14 2.24 26.11
CA PRO A 312 17.67 1.38 27.20
C PRO A 312 18.27 1.78 28.56
N ASN A 313 17.45 1.75 29.59
CA ASN A 313 17.74 2.14 30.98
C ASN A 313 18.20 3.60 31.14
N THR A 314 17.94 4.45 30.16
CA THR A 314 18.24 5.89 30.21
C THR A 314 16.94 6.65 30.30
N LEU A 315 16.82 7.51 31.31
CA LEU A 315 15.65 8.36 31.54
C LEU A 315 16.15 9.78 31.90
N PRO A 316 15.33 10.82 31.68
CA PRO A 316 13.96 10.80 31.20
C PRO A 316 13.84 10.64 29.68
N ASP A 317 12.82 9.92 29.24
CA ASP A 317 12.38 9.89 27.84
C ASP A 317 11.18 10.80 27.64
N TRP A 318 10.91 11.17 26.39
CA TRP A 318 9.68 11.89 26.04
C TRP A 318 9.23 11.63 24.60
N LEU A 319 7.92 11.77 24.39
CA LEU A 319 7.27 11.87 23.08
C LEU A 319 6.34 13.09 23.09
N ALA A 320 6.47 13.95 22.08
CA ALA A 320 5.68 15.16 21.92
C ALA A 320 4.84 15.12 20.63
N LEU A 321 3.60 15.61 20.73
CA LEU A 321 2.68 15.83 19.62
C LEU A 321 2.47 17.32 19.45
N LYS A 322 2.73 17.83 18.24
CA LYS A 322 2.56 19.23 17.88
C LYS A 322 1.51 19.38 16.78
N PHE A 323 0.35 19.88 17.16
CA PHE A 323 -0.76 20.23 16.27
C PHE A 323 -0.38 21.39 15.34
N HIS A 324 -0.96 21.38 14.14
CA HIS A 324 -0.79 22.49 13.20
C HIS A 324 -1.48 23.77 13.66
N GLN A 325 -2.51 23.65 14.50
CA GLN A 325 -3.27 24.74 15.10
C GLN A 325 -3.53 24.41 16.58
N PRO A 326 -3.59 25.42 17.47
CA PRO A 326 -3.96 25.19 18.85
C PRO A 326 -5.30 24.48 18.98
N VAL A 327 -5.37 23.49 19.86
CA VAL A 327 -6.58 22.76 20.21
C VAL A 327 -6.96 23.05 21.65
N LYS A 328 -8.26 22.98 21.94
CA LYS A 328 -8.75 22.94 23.31
C LYS A 328 -8.81 21.49 23.76
N ALA A 329 -8.21 21.13 24.87
CA ALA A 329 -8.26 19.77 25.39
C ALA A 329 -8.44 19.75 26.90
N SER A 330 -9.11 18.74 27.41
CA SER A 330 -9.24 18.49 28.86
C SER A 330 -9.05 17.02 29.24
N ARG A 331 -8.83 16.14 28.24
CA ARG A 331 -8.62 14.71 28.45
C ARG A 331 -7.57 14.15 27.49
N ILE A 332 -6.71 13.27 28.01
CA ILE A 332 -5.74 12.49 27.23
C ILE A 332 -5.77 11.03 27.69
N ILE A 333 -5.61 10.11 26.75
CA ILE A 333 -5.41 8.69 27.02
C ILE A 333 -4.07 8.28 26.41
N VAL A 334 -3.24 7.58 27.20
CA VAL A 334 -1.96 7.03 26.77
C VAL A 334 -2.03 5.51 26.84
N TYR A 335 -1.66 4.83 25.76
CA TYR A 335 -1.59 3.37 25.67
C TYR A 335 -0.12 2.91 25.64
N PRO A 336 0.48 2.54 26.79
CA PRO A 336 1.83 2.01 26.84
C PRO A 336 2.01 0.74 26.00
N HIS A 337 3.13 0.67 25.28
CA HIS A 337 3.54 -0.58 24.65
C HIS A 337 3.93 -1.59 25.73
N ALA A 338 3.26 -2.76 25.77
CA ALA A 338 3.60 -3.87 26.67
C ALA A 338 3.82 -3.45 28.15
N SER A 339 3.04 -2.48 28.64
CA SER A 339 3.14 -1.93 30.01
C SER A 339 4.54 -1.41 30.38
N THR A 340 5.30 -0.91 29.39
CA THR A 340 6.67 -0.39 29.57
C THR A 340 6.75 0.87 30.44
N LEU A 341 5.74 1.74 30.45
CA LEU A 341 5.72 2.98 31.25
C LEU A 341 5.29 2.72 32.70
N ARG A 342 5.98 3.34 33.68
CA ARG A 342 5.63 3.27 35.11
C ARG A 342 5.29 4.65 35.70
N ASP A 343 6.18 5.62 35.57
CA ASP A 343 5.96 6.98 36.08
C ASP A 343 6.13 7.99 34.95
N TYR A 344 5.14 8.85 34.75
CA TYR A 344 5.20 9.87 33.72
C TYR A 344 4.21 11.00 33.95
N GLU A 345 4.45 12.10 33.25
CA GLU A 345 3.66 13.32 33.28
C GLU A 345 3.06 13.61 31.91
N VAL A 346 1.85 14.15 31.90
CA VAL A 346 1.27 14.84 30.75
C VAL A 346 1.63 16.30 30.88
N GLN A 347 2.35 16.82 29.89
CA GLN A 347 2.81 18.20 29.85
C GLN A 347 2.26 18.91 28.60
N ILE A 348 2.05 20.22 28.73
CA ILE A 348 1.67 21.09 27.61
C ILE A 348 2.72 22.17 27.41
N ARG A 349 2.81 22.69 26.19
CA ARG A 349 3.58 23.89 25.90
C ARG A 349 2.72 25.12 26.15
N LYS A 350 3.17 26.00 27.05
CA LYS A 350 2.52 27.26 27.38
C LYS A 350 3.58 28.33 27.59
N ASP A 351 3.45 29.47 26.92
CA ASP A 351 4.40 30.57 26.97
C ASP A 351 5.87 30.15 26.73
N GLY A 352 6.07 29.16 25.85
CA GLY A 352 7.40 28.62 25.52
C GLY A 352 8.02 27.72 26.60
N GLN A 353 7.27 27.35 27.63
CA GLN A 353 7.69 26.43 28.69
C GLN A 353 6.81 25.19 28.73
N TRP A 354 7.33 24.12 29.33
CA TRP A 354 6.57 22.90 29.58
C TRP A 354 5.93 22.99 30.96
N GLU A 355 4.61 22.80 31.02
CA GLU A 355 3.83 22.78 32.27
C GLU A 355 3.12 21.43 32.40
N SER A 356 3.27 20.76 33.55
CA SER A 356 2.59 19.48 33.83
C SER A 356 1.14 19.71 34.21
N VAL A 357 0.22 19.07 33.48
CA VAL A 357 -1.23 19.16 33.73
C VAL A 357 -1.79 17.91 34.39
N ALA A 358 -1.05 16.79 34.34
CA ALA A 358 -1.39 15.52 34.97
C ALA A 358 -0.13 14.68 35.19
N ALA A 359 -0.18 13.74 36.14
CA ALA A 359 0.90 12.79 36.38
C ALA A 359 0.35 11.45 36.89
N VAL A 360 1.09 10.37 36.63
CA VAL A 360 0.84 9.05 37.20
C VAL A 360 2.12 8.50 37.83
N LYS A 361 1.93 7.75 38.90
CA LYS A 361 2.95 6.97 39.59
C LYS A 361 2.51 5.52 39.64
N ASP A 362 3.45 4.60 39.44
CA ASP A 362 3.19 3.16 39.42
C ASP A 362 2.01 2.78 38.50
N ALA A 363 2.05 3.27 37.26
CA ALA A 363 1.05 3.01 36.24
C ALA A 363 0.95 1.50 35.95
N GLN A 364 -0.28 0.97 35.98
CA GLN A 364 -0.60 -0.43 35.70
C GLN A 364 -1.77 -0.52 34.72
N GLY A 365 -1.86 -1.63 33.98
CA GLY A 365 -2.93 -1.89 33.01
C GLY A 365 -2.57 -1.50 31.57
N GLU A 366 -3.59 -1.49 30.72
CA GLU A 366 -3.43 -1.31 29.26
C GLU A 366 -3.31 0.16 28.83
N PHE A 367 -3.87 1.08 29.60
CA PHE A 367 -3.84 2.52 29.34
C PHE A 367 -3.93 3.33 30.63
N GLN A 368 -3.60 4.61 30.54
CA GLN A 368 -3.92 5.60 31.57
C GLN A 368 -4.72 6.75 30.96
N GLU A 369 -5.84 7.09 31.61
CA GLU A 369 -6.68 8.23 31.26
C GLU A 369 -6.43 9.37 32.25
N PHE A 370 -6.23 10.57 31.73
CA PHE A 370 -6.05 11.77 32.54
C PHE A 370 -7.09 12.81 32.16
N LYS A 371 -7.69 13.44 33.17
CA LYS A 371 -8.58 14.59 33.04
C LYS A 371 -7.97 15.78 33.77
N PHE A 372 -8.00 16.94 33.15
CA PHE A 372 -7.42 18.19 33.67
C PHE A 372 -8.29 19.39 33.26
N PRO A 373 -8.15 20.57 33.91
CA PRO A 373 -8.86 21.77 33.49
C PRO A 373 -8.62 22.05 32.00
N PRO A 374 -9.62 22.52 31.22
CA PRO A 374 -9.43 22.76 29.80
C PRO A 374 -8.28 23.71 29.50
N VAL A 375 -7.37 23.29 28.63
CA VAL A 375 -6.21 24.06 28.19
C VAL A 375 -6.29 24.30 26.69
N SER A 376 -5.76 25.44 26.23
CA SER A 376 -5.55 25.75 24.82
C SER A 376 -4.05 25.70 24.54
N THR A 377 -3.63 24.76 23.69
CA THR A 377 -2.21 24.57 23.32
C THR A 377 -2.13 23.90 21.95
N ASP A 378 -1.01 24.07 21.26
CA ASP A 378 -0.67 23.33 20.05
C ASP A 378 0.28 22.17 20.33
N GLU A 379 0.75 21.97 21.56
CA GLU A 379 1.79 20.97 21.82
C GLU A 379 1.62 20.26 23.17
N PHE A 380 1.58 18.92 23.11
CA PHE A 380 1.50 18.01 24.26
C PHE A 380 2.76 17.14 24.31
N ARG A 381 3.18 16.75 25.51
CA ARG A 381 4.30 15.85 25.73
C ARG A 381 4.02 14.85 26.84
N ILE A 382 4.29 13.58 26.57
CA ILE A 382 4.41 12.55 27.60
C ILE A 382 5.86 12.54 28.07
N TYR A 383 6.10 12.91 29.33
CA TYR A 383 7.44 13.00 29.92
C TYR A 383 7.64 11.86 30.92
N ILE A 384 8.49 10.91 30.56
CA ILE A 384 8.61 9.60 31.22
C ILE A 384 9.81 9.63 32.17
N THR A 385 9.54 9.29 33.42
CA THR A 385 10.51 9.36 34.52
C THR A 385 10.81 8.00 35.15
N ALA A 386 10.00 6.97 34.86
CA ALA A 386 10.29 5.58 35.18
C ALA A 386 9.59 4.60 34.24
N THR A 387 10.21 3.44 34.01
CA THR A 387 9.72 2.32 33.19
C THR A 387 9.66 1.02 34.00
N ASN A 388 8.86 0.05 33.55
CA ASN A 388 8.80 -1.33 34.08
C ASN A 388 9.81 -2.28 33.42
N GLY A 389 10.54 -1.80 32.42
CA GLY A 389 11.56 -2.53 31.67
C GLY A 389 12.67 -1.59 31.20
N PRO A 390 13.57 -2.08 30.31
CA PRO A 390 14.68 -1.26 29.83
C PRO A 390 14.23 -0.08 28.97
N ASP A 391 13.05 -0.14 28.36
CA ASP A 391 12.63 0.77 27.31
C ASP A 391 11.33 1.51 27.69
N SER A 392 11.16 2.72 27.17
CA SER A 392 9.92 3.47 27.05
C SER A 392 9.24 3.17 25.71
N GLY A 393 7.94 2.84 25.71
CA GLY A 393 7.21 2.61 24.48
C GLY A 393 5.73 2.95 24.52
N ILE A 394 5.20 3.52 23.44
CA ILE A 394 3.79 3.95 23.35
C ILE A 394 3.19 3.39 22.06
N ASN A 395 2.02 2.75 22.18
CA ASN A 395 1.24 2.30 21.03
C ASN A 395 0.38 3.42 20.46
N GLU A 396 -0.30 4.19 21.31
CA GLU A 396 -1.28 5.22 20.89
C GLU A 396 -1.41 6.32 21.96
N ILE A 397 -1.74 7.53 21.51
CA ILE A 397 -2.10 8.70 22.31
C ILE A 397 -3.38 9.31 21.73
N GLU A 398 -4.37 9.53 22.58
CA GLU A 398 -5.66 10.10 22.21
C GLU A 398 -5.89 11.38 23.00
N ILE A 399 -6.36 12.45 22.36
CA ILE A 399 -6.58 13.76 22.99
C ILE A 399 -8.01 14.21 22.70
N TYR A 400 -8.71 14.74 23.70
CA TYR A 400 -10.13 15.08 23.61
C TYR A 400 -10.46 16.43 24.27
N GLU A 401 -11.53 17.08 23.79
CA GLU A 401 -12.11 18.28 24.42
C GLU A 401 -12.75 17.98 25.79
N GLU A 402 -13.31 16.78 25.98
CA GLU A 402 -14.02 16.29 27.18
C GLU A 402 -13.71 14.83 27.51
#